data_AF-A0A8F5H0D9-F1
#
_entry.id   AF-A0A8F5H0D9-F1
#
_cell.length_a   1.000
_cell.length_b   1.000
_cell.length_c   1.000
_cell.angle_alpha   90.00
_cell.angle_beta   90.00
_cell.angle_gamma   90.00
#
_symmetry.space_group_name_H-M   'P 1'
#
loop_
_entity.id
_entity.type
_entity.pdbx_description
1 polymer ?
#
loop_
_entity_poly.entity_id
_entity_poly.type
_entity_poly.pdbx_seq_one_letter_code
_entity_poly.pdbx_strand_id
1 'polypeptide(L)'
;MKIYKITLKLSTKFRDLSNLIWLRYPHPLSLRIGGIEVRDPNAVAKIKDGLKEVKSDLEKLFYIALELREFYRGLYKDIGADFVAYGLLESHDYNARYEEMDKWASKRFIPPALFKNGELVTRNLRDILLLGVRVHIESTAYESWDQTLFEDSLGNKVDLHHPWNKETKVKKLTGDYLFTVKQAIDSERFMLSTGDLARLLSYRTAKGKPKVLNYEWDYVANDVIERFFDGVFTVALLYDYIIKVEESKDFSQKSRYEENELAVGAHDAPRGDNAHWIIQKGGIILRYRIITLTDRNFSSNGGPVEKSIVGHRITEENEKIEGLDALRVIRSFDSCSACAVHIITLSNNIVKLL
;
A
#
# COMPACT_ATOMS: atom_id res chain seq x y z
N MET A 1 -6.41 -13.34 -25.88
CA MET A 1 -5.14 -12.75 -26.40
C MET A 1 -5.20 -11.23 -26.66
N LYS A 2 -6.31 -10.64 -27.17
CA LYS A 2 -6.38 -9.19 -27.47
C LYS A 2 -6.25 -8.29 -26.23
N ILE A 3 -6.94 -8.60 -25.13
CA ILE A 3 -6.91 -7.80 -23.88
C ILE A 3 -5.49 -7.75 -23.30
N TYR A 4 -4.82 -8.90 -23.22
CA TYR A 4 -3.43 -8.99 -22.75
C TYR A 4 -2.48 -8.07 -23.54
N LYS A 5 -2.66 -7.96 -24.85
CA LYS A 5 -1.86 -7.04 -25.69
C LYS A 5 -2.17 -5.58 -25.37
N ILE A 6 -3.43 -5.24 -25.11
CA ILE A 6 -3.84 -3.88 -24.70
C ILE A 6 -3.19 -3.52 -23.36
N THR A 7 -3.29 -4.40 -22.36
CA THR A 7 -2.69 -4.16 -21.03
C THR A 7 -1.18 -4.04 -21.09
N LEU A 8 -0.50 -4.83 -21.95
CA LEU A 8 0.94 -4.71 -22.15
C LEU A 8 1.31 -3.36 -22.78
N LYS A 9 0.57 -2.91 -23.79
CA LYS A 9 0.75 -1.59 -24.41
C LYS A 9 0.56 -0.45 -23.41
N LEU A 10 -0.51 -0.52 -22.60
CA LEU A 10 -0.77 0.43 -21.51
C LEU A 10 0.39 0.47 -20.52
N SER A 11 0.84 -0.70 -20.04
CA SER A 11 1.95 -0.79 -19.10
C SER A 11 3.24 -0.19 -19.67
N THR A 12 3.56 -0.44 -20.94
CA THR A 12 4.75 0.15 -21.57
C THR A 12 4.64 1.67 -21.61
N LYS A 13 3.50 2.20 -22.10
CA LYS A 13 3.30 3.64 -22.18
C LYS A 13 3.35 4.32 -20.81
N PHE A 14 2.71 3.75 -19.79
CA PHE A 14 2.79 4.30 -18.42
C PHE A 14 4.22 4.33 -17.88
N ARG A 15 5.04 3.31 -18.17
CA ARG A 15 6.47 3.31 -17.80
C ARG A 15 7.22 4.42 -18.52
N ASP A 16 6.99 4.60 -19.82
CA ASP A 16 7.63 5.66 -20.61
C ASP A 16 7.26 7.05 -20.08
N LEU A 17 5.99 7.27 -19.73
CA LEU A 17 5.54 8.53 -19.12
C LEU A 17 6.13 8.73 -17.73
N SER A 18 6.24 7.67 -16.92
CA SER A 18 6.85 7.76 -15.59
C SER A 18 8.33 8.13 -15.63
N ASN A 19 9.06 7.72 -16.68
CA ASN A 19 10.47 8.06 -16.86
C ASN A 19 10.72 9.56 -17.03
N LEU A 20 9.72 10.33 -17.47
CA LEU A 20 9.82 11.79 -17.56
C LEU A 20 9.98 12.45 -16.19
N ILE A 21 9.43 11.84 -15.14
CA ILE A 21 9.55 12.30 -13.75
C ILE A 21 10.67 11.56 -13.02
N TRP A 22 10.75 10.24 -13.19
CA TRP A 22 11.63 9.37 -12.42
C TRP A 22 13.05 9.25 -12.96
N LEU A 23 13.27 9.75 -14.18
CA LEU A 23 14.50 9.62 -15.00
C LEU A 23 14.84 8.18 -15.39
N ARG A 24 14.42 7.19 -14.60
CA ARG A 24 14.62 5.77 -14.84
C ARG A 24 13.51 4.94 -14.17
N TYR A 25 13.11 3.89 -14.85
CA TYR A 25 12.25 2.83 -14.36
C TYR A 25 12.76 1.47 -14.86
N PRO A 26 12.94 0.46 -13.99
CA PRO A 26 12.71 0.47 -12.54
C PRO A 26 13.79 1.26 -11.76
N HIS A 27 13.49 1.54 -10.47
CA HIS A 27 14.33 2.29 -9.51
C HIS A 27 14.61 3.76 -9.89
N PRO A 28 13.76 4.71 -9.41
CA PRO A 28 13.84 6.12 -9.77
C PRO A 28 15.15 6.76 -9.33
N LEU A 29 15.66 7.69 -10.13
CA LEU A 29 16.89 8.45 -9.85
C LEU A 29 16.62 9.92 -9.52
N SER A 30 15.39 10.41 -9.72
CA SER A 30 15.04 11.80 -9.46
C SER A 30 14.75 12.12 -7.99
N LEU A 31 14.45 11.13 -7.15
CA LEU A 31 14.07 11.38 -5.76
C LEU A 31 15.24 11.95 -4.95
N ARG A 32 14.99 13.02 -4.21
CA ARG A 32 15.93 13.65 -3.28
C ARG A 32 15.24 13.93 -1.95
N ILE A 33 16.01 14.13 -0.89
CA ILE A 33 15.44 14.65 0.37
C ILE A 33 14.87 16.03 0.08
N GLY A 34 13.59 16.24 0.40
CA GLY A 34 12.91 17.51 0.20
C GLY A 34 12.39 17.77 -1.23
N GLY A 35 12.43 16.79 -2.15
CA GLY A 35 11.78 16.97 -3.46
C GLY A 35 12.19 15.97 -4.52
N ILE A 36 12.00 16.38 -5.78
CA ILE A 36 12.35 15.60 -6.97
C ILE A 36 13.17 16.46 -7.93
N GLU A 37 14.06 15.81 -8.67
CA GLU A 37 14.82 16.42 -9.77
C GLU A 37 14.20 16.01 -11.10
N VAL A 38 13.52 16.93 -11.77
CA VAL A 38 12.96 16.70 -13.11
C VAL A 38 13.83 17.43 -14.13
N ARG A 39 14.31 16.69 -15.15
CA ARG A 39 15.21 17.25 -16.18
C ARG A 39 14.47 17.91 -17.35
N ASP A 40 13.26 17.44 -17.65
CA ASP A 40 12.49 17.91 -18.78
C ASP A 40 11.45 18.96 -18.31
N PRO A 41 11.59 20.24 -18.67
CA PRO A 41 10.64 21.28 -18.27
C PRO A 41 9.25 21.08 -18.90
N ASN A 42 9.14 20.31 -19.98
CA ASN A 42 7.87 19.99 -20.63
C ASN A 42 7.29 18.64 -20.18
N ALA A 43 7.83 18.03 -19.11
CA ALA A 43 7.40 16.71 -18.64
C ALA A 43 5.88 16.65 -18.40
N VAL A 44 5.30 17.65 -17.74
CA VAL A 44 3.86 17.68 -17.42
C VAL A 44 3.00 17.65 -18.69
N ALA A 45 3.33 18.48 -19.69
CA ALA A 45 2.60 18.52 -20.96
C ALA A 45 2.71 17.19 -21.71
N LYS A 46 3.92 16.63 -21.81
CA LYS A 46 4.17 15.32 -22.44
C LYS A 46 3.42 14.19 -21.75
N ILE A 47 3.33 14.21 -20.43
CA ILE A 47 2.55 13.23 -19.66
C ILE A 47 1.07 13.36 -20.01
N LYS A 48 0.51 14.58 -19.96
CA LYS A 48 -0.90 14.80 -20.27
C LYS A 48 -1.25 14.38 -21.70
N ASP A 49 -0.38 14.67 -22.68
CA ASP A 49 -0.61 14.26 -24.06
C ASP A 49 -0.48 12.74 -24.25
N GLY A 50 0.53 12.12 -23.65
CA GLY A 50 0.67 10.67 -23.66
C GLY A 50 -0.48 9.94 -22.96
N LEU A 51 -1.09 10.53 -21.95
CA LEU A 51 -2.29 10.01 -21.29
C LEU A 51 -3.53 10.09 -22.19
N LYS A 52 -3.67 11.14 -23.02
CA LYS A 52 -4.78 11.21 -24.00
C LYS A 52 -4.71 10.08 -25.02
N GLU A 53 -3.51 9.69 -25.46
CA GLU A 53 -3.32 8.60 -26.43
C GLU A 53 -3.82 7.23 -25.92
N VAL A 54 -3.74 6.99 -24.61
CA VAL A 54 -4.13 5.70 -24.00
C VAL A 54 -5.57 5.67 -23.48
N LYS A 55 -6.29 6.80 -23.56
CA LYS A 55 -7.64 6.93 -23.02
C LYS A 55 -8.58 5.82 -23.50
N SER A 56 -8.64 5.59 -24.81
CA SER A 56 -9.53 4.56 -25.39
C SER A 56 -9.18 3.15 -24.94
N ASP A 57 -7.89 2.86 -24.76
CA ASP A 57 -7.43 1.54 -24.33
C ASP A 57 -7.75 1.30 -22.85
N LEU A 58 -7.67 2.35 -22.02
CA LEU A 58 -8.08 2.33 -20.62
C LEU A 58 -9.61 2.18 -20.47
N GLU A 59 -10.40 2.90 -21.25
CA GLU A 59 -11.87 2.78 -21.28
C GLU A 59 -12.30 1.35 -21.61
N LYS A 60 -11.70 0.74 -22.64
CA LYS A 60 -11.96 -0.67 -22.99
C LYS A 60 -11.64 -1.61 -21.83
N LEU A 61 -10.48 -1.44 -21.20
CA LEU A 61 -10.09 -2.26 -20.04
C LEU A 61 -11.09 -2.12 -18.89
N PHE A 62 -11.55 -0.91 -18.63
CA PHE A 62 -12.53 -0.61 -17.59
C PHE A 62 -13.85 -1.32 -17.81
N TYR A 63 -14.46 -1.19 -19.00
CA TYR A 63 -15.74 -1.84 -19.28
C TYR A 63 -15.65 -3.37 -19.28
N ILE A 64 -14.52 -3.93 -19.75
CA ILE A 64 -14.26 -5.37 -19.64
C ILE A 64 -14.19 -5.80 -18.18
N ALA A 65 -13.48 -5.05 -17.33
CA ALA A 65 -13.40 -5.36 -15.91
C ALA A 65 -14.78 -5.28 -15.23
N LEU A 66 -15.62 -4.32 -15.64
CA LEU A 66 -17.00 -4.20 -15.16
C LEU A 66 -17.86 -5.41 -15.58
N GLU A 67 -17.81 -5.82 -16.84
CA GLU A 67 -18.53 -7.02 -17.31
C GLU A 67 -18.09 -8.29 -16.57
N LEU A 68 -16.78 -8.44 -16.34
CA LEU A 68 -16.24 -9.57 -15.57
C LEU A 68 -16.70 -9.54 -14.11
N ARG A 69 -16.76 -8.36 -13.49
CA ARG A 69 -17.31 -8.16 -12.15
C ARG A 69 -18.75 -8.66 -12.07
N GLU A 70 -19.59 -8.26 -13.02
CA GLU A 70 -20.99 -8.71 -13.06
C GLU A 70 -21.12 -10.22 -13.31
N PHE A 71 -20.30 -10.76 -14.22
CA PHE A 71 -20.33 -12.19 -14.55
C PHE A 71 -19.94 -13.09 -13.36
N TYR A 72 -18.93 -12.70 -12.59
CA TYR A 72 -18.42 -13.47 -11.45
C TYR A 72 -18.98 -13.06 -10.09
N ARG A 73 -20.02 -12.20 -10.08
CA ARG A 73 -20.61 -11.66 -8.87
C ARG A 73 -21.07 -12.79 -7.93
N GLY A 74 -20.58 -12.77 -6.69
CA GLY A 74 -20.95 -13.75 -5.66
C GLY A 74 -20.35 -15.14 -5.83
N LEU A 75 -19.46 -15.35 -6.80
CA LEU A 75 -18.77 -16.64 -6.96
C LEU A 75 -17.69 -16.85 -5.89
N TYR A 76 -16.95 -15.78 -5.58
CA TYR A 76 -15.81 -15.81 -4.67
C TYR A 76 -16.25 -15.53 -3.23
N LYS A 77 -15.48 -16.05 -2.28
CA LYS A 77 -15.74 -15.84 -0.86
C LYS A 77 -15.45 -14.40 -0.44
N ASP A 78 -16.42 -13.74 0.17
CA ASP A 78 -16.24 -12.49 0.88
C ASP A 78 -15.63 -12.73 2.28
N ILE A 79 -14.59 -11.97 2.63
CA ILE A 79 -13.96 -12.00 3.96
C ILE A 79 -14.32 -10.79 4.84
N GLY A 80 -15.20 -9.91 4.36
CA GLY A 80 -15.68 -8.73 5.09
C GLY A 80 -14.78 -7.50 4.96
N ALA A 81 -15.24 -6.40 5.56
CA ALA A 81 -14.69 -5.06 5.39
C ALA A 81 -13.75 -4.62 6.52
N ASP A 82 -12.78 -5.46 6.84
CA ASP A 82 -11.67 -5.14 7.75
C ASP A 82 -10.50 -4.57 6.94
N PHE A 83 -10.37 -3.24 6.92
CA PHE A 83 -9.42 -2.56 6.02
C PHE A 83 -8.57 -1.50 6.70
N VAL A 84 -7.38 -1.29 6.16
CA VAL A 84 -6.54 -0.13 6.48
C VAL A 84 -5.94 0.48 5.21
N ALA A 85 -6.02 1.80 5.14
CA ALA A 85 -5.35 2.63 4.17
C ALA A 85 -4.60 3.73 4.92
N TYR A 86 -3.32 3.94 4.60
CA TYR A 86 -2.56 5.07 5.11
C TYR A 86 -2.83 6.33 4.28
N GLY A 87 -3.37 6.17 3.07
CA GLY A 87 -3.77 7.27 2.21
C GLY A 87 -2.76 7.53 1.09
N LEU A 88 -3.24 8.24 0.07
CA LEU A 88 -2.57 8.37 -1.22
C LEU A 88 -2.64 9.82 -1.72
N LEU A 89 -1.51 10.30 -2.25
CA LEU A 89 -1.26 11.63 -2.81
C LEU A 89 -1.45 12.77 -1.80
N GLU A 90 -0.35 13.44 -1.48
CA GLU A 90 -0.34 14.59 -0.56
C GLU A 90 -1.01 15.83 -1.17
N SER A 91 -1.58 16.66 -0.30
CA SER A 91 -2.01 18.01 -0.66
C SER A 91 -0.87 19.03 -0.54
N HIS A 92 -1.08 20.25 -1.04
CA HIS A 92 -0.12 21.35 -0.88
C HIS A 92 0.15 21.75 0.59
N ASP A 93 -0.70 21.33 1.52
CA ASP A 93 -0.53 21.59 2.96
C ASP A 93 0.42 20.61 3.65
N TYR A 94 0.98 19.64 2.93
CA TYR A 94 1.92 18.68 3.49
C TYR A 94 3.23 19.35 3.90
N ASN A 95 3.60 19.17 5.18
CA ASN A 95 4.79 19.78 5.77
C ASN A 95 5.73 18.77 6.46
N ALA A 96 5.44 17.48 6.37
CA ALA A 96 6.21 16.40 6.99
C ALA A 96 6.43 16.50 8.52
N ARG A 97 5.65 17.34 9.22
CA ARG A 97 5.72 17.46 10.69
C ARG A 97 4.90 16.39 11.37
N TYR A 98 5.47 15.75 12.39
CA TYR A 98 4.84 14.64 13.10
C TYR A 98 3.65 15.14 13.94
N GLU A 99 3.75 16.33 14.52
CA GLU A 99 2.72 16.98 15.35
C GLU A 99 1.48 17.34 14.54
N GLU A 100 1.65 17.59 13.25
CA GLU A 100 0.59 17.96 12.32
C GLU A 100 0.14 16.81 11.43
N MET A 101 0.59 15.58 11.72
CA MET A 101 0.36 14.38 10.91
C MET A 101 -1.10 14.21 10.50
N ASP A 102 -2.00 14.24 11.48
CA ASP A 102 -3.42 14.02 11.24
C ASP A 102 -4.04 15.15 10.38
N LYS A 103 -3.53 16.38 10.53
CA LYS A 103 -4.03 17.54 9.78
C LYS A 103 -3.69 17.41 8.30
N TRP A 104 -2.42 17.18 7.94
CA TRP A 104 -2.05 17.07 6.53
C TRP A 104 -2.52 15.74 5.92
N ALA A 105 -2.57 14.65 6.68
CA ALA A 105 -2.99 13.35 6.16
C ALA A 105 -4.48 13.34 5.79
N SER A 106 -5.34 14.02 6.57
CA SER A 106 -6.77 14.15 6.27
C SER A 106 -7.07 14.84 4.93
N LYS A 107 -6.13 15.65 4.44
CA LYS A 107 -6.25 16.42 3.19
C LYS A 107 -5.74 15.68 1.96
N ARG A 108 -5.18 14.48 2.11
CA ARG A 108 -4.74 13.64 0.98
C ARG A 108 -5.86 13.43 -0.04
N PHE A 109 -5.49 13.14 -1.29
CA PHE A 109 -6.50 12.84 -2.32
C PHE A 109 -7.34 11.64 -1.89
N ILE A 110 -6.69 10.59 -1.40
CA ILE A 110 -7.30 9.49 -0.66
C ILE A 110 -6.83 9.60 0.80
N PRO A 111 -7.69 9.95 1.75
CA PRO A 111 -7.29 10.07 3.15
C PRO A 111 -6.97 8.72 3.78
N PRO A 112 -6.24 8.70 4.90
CA PRO A 112 -6.11 7.52 5.75
C PRO A 112 -7.46 7.11 6.35
N ALA A 113 -7.65 5.81 6.53
CA ALA A 113 -8.79 5.27 7.27
C ALA A 113 -8.51 3.85 7.77
N LEU A 114 -9.14 3.52 8.89
CA LEU A 114 -9.21 2.18 9.44
C LEU A 114 -10.67 1.77 9.58
N PHE A 115 -11.00 0.61 9.03
CA PHE A 115 -12.34 0.02 9.06
C PHE A 115 -12.33 -1.32 9.79
N LYS A 116 -13.35 -1.55 10.59
CA LYS A 116 -13.64 -2.84 11.23
C LYS A 116 -15.10 -3.19 10.96
N ASN A 117 -15.36 -4.37 10.42
CA ASN A 117 -16.71 -4.81 10.04
C ASN A 117 -17.45 -3.78 9.15
N GLY A 118 -16.71 -3.01 8.34
CA GLY A 118 -17.26 -1.94 7.49
C GLY A 118 -17.54 -0.61 8.19
N GLU A 119 -17.37 -0.53 9.52
CA GLU A 119 -17.50 0.71 10.29
C GLU A 119 -16.16 1.43 10.37
N LEU A 120 -16.19 2.76 10.25
CA LEU A 120 -15.01 3.60 10.37
C LEU A 120 -14.61 3.70 11.84
N VAL A 121 -13.41 3.23 12.17
CA VAL A 121 -12.85 3.34 13.51
C VAL A 121 -12.13 4.68 13.69
N THR A 122 -11.20 5.01 12.79
CA THR A 122 -10.44 6.26 12.85
C THR A 122 -9.90 6.68 11.49
N ARG A 123 -9.61 7.98 11.34
CA ARG A 123 -8.85 8.58 10.23
C ARG A 123 -7.55 9.22 10.67
N ASN A 124 -7.25 9.22 11.97
CA ASN A 124 -6.01 9.79 12.45
C ASN A 124 -4.87 8.86 12.07
N LEU A 125 -4.00 9.34 11.19
CA LEU A 125 -2.87 8.56 10.70
C LEU A 125 -1.92 8.22 11.85
N ARG A 126 -1.76 9.12 12.83
CA ARG A 126 -0.95 8.85 14.01
C ARG A 126 -1.53 7.69 14.80
N ASP A 127 -2.83 7.65 15.08
CA ASP A 127 -3.45 6.55 15.82
C ASP A 127 -3.29 5.22 15.06
N ILE A 128 -3.46 5.26 13.74
CA ILE A 128 -3.29 4.09 12.86
C ILE A 128 -1.85 3.57 12.90
N LEU A 129 -0.83 4.44 12.87
CA LEU A 129 0.57 4.04 12.82
C LEU A 129 1.14 3.72 14.20
N LEU A 130 1.00 4.65 15.15
CA LEU A 130 1.64 4.64 16.46
C LEU A 130 0.97 3.67 17.43
N LEU A 131 -0.34 3.82 17.60
CA LEU A 131 -1.10 2.99 18.53
C LEU A 131 -1.46 1.66 17.90
N GLY A 132 -1.64 1.67 16.58
CA GLY A 132 -2.12 0.56 15.80
C GLY A 132 -1.13 -0.56 15.48
N VAL A 133 0.03 -0.27 14.90
CA VAL A 133 0.84 -1.33 14.28
C VAL A 133 1.58 -2.17 15.34
N ARG A 134 1.38 -3.48 15.32
CA ARG A 134 2.08 -4.46 16.17
C ARG A 134 2.64 -5.59 15.32
N VAL A 135 3.92 -5.87 15.50
CA VAL A 135 4.62 -6.95 14.79
C VAL A 135 4.86 -8.10 15.74
N HIS A 136 4.31 -9.26 15.42
CA HIS A 136 4.53 -10.50 16.15
C HIS A 136 5.39 -11.45 15.31
N ILE A 137 6.32 -12.13 15.99
CA ILE A 137 7.28 -13.04 15.38
C ILE A 137 7.11 -14.49 15.84
N GLU A 138 5.99 -14.80 16.50
CA GLU A 138 5.64 -16.15 16.92
C GLU A 138 5.66 -17.09 15.70
N SER A 139 6.40 -18.20 15.78
CA SER A 139 6.61 -19.17 14.69
C SER A 139 7.43 -18.70 13.47
N THR A 140 8.18 -17.61 13.59
CA THR A 140 9.08 -17.13 12.52
C THR A 140 10.55 -17.47 12.77
N ALA A 141 11.40 -17.22 11.78
CA ALA A 141 12.86 -17.36 11.85
C ALA A 141 13.58 -16.26 12.65
N TYR A 142 12.87 -15.35 13.34
CA TYR A 142 13.45 -14.21 14.05
C TYR A 142 13.61 -14.46 15.57
N GLU A 143 14.54 -13.74 16.19
CA GLU A 143 14.70 -13.66 17.64
C GLU A 143 13.87 -12.50 18.23
N SER A 144 13.47 -12.64 19.49
CA SER A 144 12.81 -11.56 20.24
C SER A 144 13.77 -10.40 20.50
N TRP A 145 13.18 -9.25 20.80
CA TRP A 145 13.89 -8.03 21.12
C TRP A 145 13.34 -7.41 22.40
N ASP A 146 14.13 -6.54 23.02
CA ASP A 146 13.77 -5.80 24.21
C ASP A 146 13.23 -4.42 23.84
N GLN A 147 12.43 -3.84 24.74
CA GLN A 147 11.88 -2.51 24.54
C GLN A 147 12.95 -1.46 24.82
N THR A 148 13.31 -0.67 23.80
CA THR A 148 14.30 0.41 23.93
C THR A 148 13.65 1.78 23.95
N LEU A 149 12.54 1.95 23.24
CA LEU A 149 11.77 3.19 23.14
C LEU A 149 10.44 3.02 23.89
N PHE A 150 10.18 3.94 24.82
CA PHE A 150 8.97 3.92 25.63
C PHE A 150 7.96 4.98 25.20
N GLU A 151 8.42 6.10 24.63
CA GLU A 151 7.58 7.24 24.26
C GLU A 151 7.98 7.79 22.89
N ASP A 152 7.03 8.39 22.17
CA ASP A 152 7.29 9.15 20.96
C ASP A 152 7.63 10.62 21.25
N SER A 153 7.87 11.42 20.21
CA SER A 153 8.18 12.85 20.32
C SER A 153 7.08 13.70 20.98
N LEU A 154 5.88 13.14 21.17
CA LEU A 154 4.72 13.79 21.78
C LEU A 154 4.38 13.22 23.18
N GLY A 155 5.20 12.30 23.70
CA GLY A 155 4.98 11.64 25.00
C GLY A 155 3.95 10.50 24.98
N ASN A 156 3.54 10.03 23.80
CA ASN A 156 2.65 8.88 23.69
C ASN A 156 3.44 7.60 23.90
N LYS A 157 2.88 6.65 24.67
CA LYS A 157 3.53 5.36 24.92
C LYS A 157 3.64 4.52 23.65
N VAL A 158 4.85 4.03 23.41
CA VAL A 158 5.17 3.13 22.29
C VAL A 158 5.26 1.70 22.81
N ASP A 159 4.60 0.76 22.16
CA ASP A 159 4.61 -0.67 22.53
C ASP A 159 5.93 -1.36 22.14
N LEU A 160 6.31 -2.41 22.87
CA LEU A 160 7.43 -3.29 22.53
C LEU A 160 7.35 -3.83 21.09
N HIS A 161 6.16 -4.20 20.61
CA HIS A 161 5.95 -4.78 19.28
C HIS A 161 5.76 -3.72 18.19
N HIS A 162 5.82 -2.43 18.53
CA HIS A 162 5.74 -1.36 17.54
C HIS A 162 6.99 -1.37 16.63
N PRO A 163 6.88 -1.02 15.33
CA PRO A 163 8.01 -1.01 14.42
C PRO A 163 9.22 -0.19 14.90
N TRP A 164 9.05 0.90 15.65
CA TRP A 164 10.20 1.60 16.24
C TRP A 164 11.02 0.75 17.21
N ASN A 165 10.40 -0.19 17.93
CA ASN A 165 11.09 -1.07 18.88
C ASN A 165 11.57 -2.38 18.25
N LYS A 166 11.05 -2.75 17.08
CA LYS A 166 11.41 -4.00 16.40
C LYS A 166 12.91 -4.11 16.13
N GLU A 167 13.48 -5.27 16.44
CA GLU A 167 14.81 -5.66 15.94
C GLU A 167 14.71 -6.85 15.01
N THR A 168 15.43 -6.78 13.89
CA THR A 168 15.46 -7.88 12.92
C THR A 168 16.72 -8.71 13.16
N LYS A 169 16.63 -9.72 14.03
CA LYS A 169 17.69 -10.71 14.27
C LYS A 169 17.26 -12.05 13.72
N VAL A 170 17.99 -12.59 12.74
CA VAL A 170 17.66 -13.86 12.10
C VAL A 170 18.30 -15.00 12.89
N LYS A 171 17.48 -15.87 13.48
CA LYS A 171 17.90 -17.03 14.27
C LYS A 171 18.33 -18.21 13.40
N LYS A 172 17.60 -18.43 12.29
CA LYS A 172 17.81 -19.55 11.36
C LYS A 172 17.60 -19.09 9.93
N LEU A 173 18.40 -19.63 9.01
CA LEU A 173 18.23 -19.40 7.57
C LEU A 173 17.14 -20.28 6.94
N THR A 174 16.50 -21.13 7.74
CA THR A 174 15.40 -22.00 7.34
C THR A 174 14.18 -21.72 8.24
N GLY A 175 13.00 -21.63 7.63
CA GLY A 175 11.73 -21.33 8.34
C GLY A 175 10.91 -20.26 7.65
N ASP A 176 9.85 -19.82 8.33
CA ASP A 176 8.98 -18.74 7.87
C ASP A 176 9.60 -17.37 8.19
N TYR A 177 9.70 -16.53 7.17
CA TYR A 177 10.23 -15.16 7.26
C TYR A 177 9.13 -14.10 7.33
N LEU A 178 7.87 -14.48 7.18
CA LEU A 178 6.72 -13.60 7.28
C LEU A 178 6.33 -13.43 8.74
N PHE A 179 6.43 -12.18 9.23
CA PHE A 179 5.94 -11.83 10.55
C PHE A 179 4.45 -11.50 10.49
N THR A 180 3.76 -11.70 11.61
CA THR A 180 2.34 -11.36 11.74
C THR A 180 2.21 -9.89 12.09
N VAL A 181 1.55 -9.12 11.23
CA VAL A 181 1.22 -7.70 11.47
C VAL A 181 -0.22 -7.61 11.96
N LYS A 182 -0.39 -7.20 13.22
CA LYS A 182 -1.69 -6.93 13.83
C LYS A 182 -1.87 -5.43 13.99
N GLN A 183 -3.12 -5.00 13.89
CA GLN A 183 -3.53 -3.68 14.28
C GLN A 183 -4.10 -3.75 15.70
N ALA A 184 -3.66 -2.92 16.63
CA ALA A 184 -4.16 -2.90 18.01
C ALA A 184 -4.76 -1.52 18.34
N ILE A 185 -6.05 -1.47 18.65
CA ILE A 185 -6.70 -0.25 19.15
C ILE A 185 -7.51 -0.64 20.38
N ASP A 186 -7.37 0.12 21.47
CA ASP A 186 -8.12 -0.05 22.72
C ASP A 186 -8.19 -1.51 23.24
N SER A 187 -7.04 -2.20 23.20
CA SER A 187 -6.85 -3.61 23.64
C SER A 187 -7.32 -4.69 22.66
N GLU A 188 -8.12 -4.35 21.66
CA GLU A 188 -8.50 -5.27 20.60
C GLU A 188 -7.40 -5.39 19.55
N ARG A 189 -7.25 -6.59 18.97
CA ARG A 189 -6.29 -6.88 17.90
C ARG A 189 -7.02 -7.29 16.63
N PHE A 190 -6.71 -6.64 15.52
CA PHE A 190 -7.33 -6.84 14.22
C PHE A 190 -6.32 -7.33 13.18
N MET A 191 -6.82 -8.18 12.29
CA MET A 191 -6.10 -8.63 11.09
C MET A 191 -6.76 -7.97 9.88
N LEU A 192 -6.27 -6.77 9.55
CA LEU A 192 -6.84 -5.91 8.51
C LEU A 192 -6.23 -6.24 7.15
N SER A 193 -7.01 -6.10 6.08
CA SER A 193 -6.51 -6.13 4.71
C SER A 193 -6.17 -4.72 4.21
N THR A 194 -5.31 -4.64 3.21
CA THR A 194 -5.03 -3.40 2.48
C THR A 194 -5.08 -3.61 0.96
N GLY A 195 -5.07 -2.52 0.20
CA GLY A 195 -5.10 -2.51 -1.27
C GLY A 195 -6.05 -1.46 -1.83
N ASP A 196 -6.42 -1.62 -3.11
CA ASP A 196 -7.31 -0.68 -3.79
C ASP A 196 -8.71 -0.62 -3.18
N LEU A 197 -9.27 -1.76 -2.75
CA LEU A 197 -10.53 -1.81 -1.96
C LEU A 197 -10.49 -0.88 -0.74
N ALA A 198 -9.41 -0.95 0.04
CA ALA A 198 -9.25 -0.12 1.25
C ALA A 198 -9.16 1.37 0.90
N ARG A 199 -8.46 1.71 -0.20
CA ARG A 199 -8.36 3.09 -0.70
C ARG A 199 -9.70 3.64 -1.16
N LEU A 200 -10.44 2.88 -1.96
CA LEU A 200 -11.73 3.31 -2.50
C LEU A 200 -12.78 3.45 -1.39
N LEU A 201 -12.79 2.54 -0.42
CA LEU A 201 -13.66 2.67 0.76
C LEU A 201 -13.29 3.89 1.61
N SER A 202 -12.00 4.16 1.81
CA SER A 202 -11.53 5.37 2.50
C SER A 202 -11.97 6.64 1.76
N TYR A 203 -11.77 6.69 0.45
CA TYR A 203 -12.21 7.81 -0.39
C TYR A 203 -13.73 8.00 -0.27
N ARG A 204 -14.51 6.94 -0.44
CA ARG A 204 -15.98 6.95 -0.40
C ARG A 204 -16.51 7.60 0.87
N THR A 205 -15.97 7.18 2.01
CA THR A 205 -16.46 7.61 3.32
C THR A 205 -16.03 9.04 3.68
N ALA A 206 -15.01 9.59 3.01
CA ALA A 206 -14.51 10.94 3.27
C ALA A 206 -15.00 11.98 2.24
N LYS A 207 -15.15 11.58 0.97
CA LYS A 207 -15.42 12.49 -0.17
C LYS A 207 -16.66 12.11 -0.97
N GLY A 208 -17.39 11.08 -0.55
CA GLY A 208 -18.50 10.51 -1.31
C GLY A 208 -18.03 9.51 -2.36
N LYS A 209 -18.99 8.87 -3.03
CA LYS A 209 -18.70 7.76 -3.95
C LYS A 209 -17.81 8.21 -5.12
N PRO A 210 -16.66 7.56 -5.35
CA PRO A 210 -15.78 7.94 -6.45
C PRO A 210 -16.45 7.63 -7.79
N LYS A 211 -16.23 8.51 -8.78
CA LYS A 211 -16.85 8.43 -10.11
C LYS A 211 -15.79 8.49 -11.19
N VAL A 212 -15.85 7.55 -12.12
CA VAL A 212 -14.95 7.46 -13.27
C VAL A 212 -15.72 6.91 -14.46
N LEU A 213 -15.52 7.47 -15.66
CA LEU A 213 -16.14 6.98 -16.91
C LEU A 213 -17.66 6.73 -16.83
N ASN A 214 -18.41 7.66 -16.20
CA ASN A 214 -19.86 7.56 -15.95
C ASN A 214 -20.30 6.41 -15.02
N TYR A 215 -19.36 5.77 -14.33
CA TYR A 215 -19.61 4.74 -13.34
C TYR A 215 -19.36 5.29 -11.92
N GLU A 216 -20.27 4.98 -10.99
CA GLU A 216 -20.15 5.30 -9.57
C GLU A 216 -19.76 4.04 -8.81
N TRP A 217 -18.62 4.09 -8.11
CA TRP A 217 -18.14 2.95 -7.34
C TRP A 217 -18.88 2.82 -6.01
N ASP A 218 -19.18 1.58 -5.64
CA ASP A 218 -19.68 1.21 -4.32
C ASP A 218 -19.06 -0.11 -3.87
N TYR A 219 -18.97 -0.26 -2.55
CA TYR A 219 -18.46 -1.48 -1.93
C TYR A 219 -19.50 -2.59 -2.04
N VAL A 220 -19.08 -3.75 -2.57
CA VAL A 220 -19.93 -4.93 -2.72
C VAL A 220 -19.45 -6.07 -1.84
N ALA A 221 -18.19 -6.49 -2.00
CA ALA A 221 -17.58 -7.56 -1.23
C ALA A 221 -16.06 -7.39 -1.19
N ASN A 222 -15.41 -8.11 -0.28
CA ASN A 222 -13.97 -8.28 -0.25
C ASN A 222 -13.60 -9.67 -0.79
N ASP A 223 -13.56 -9.80 -2.11
CA ASP A 223 -13.27 -11.04 -2.81
C ASP A 223 -12.28 -10.86 -3.98
N VAL A 224 -12.04 -11.95 -4.73
CA VAL A 224 -11.09 -11.96 -5.86
C VAL A 224 -11.48 -11.01 -6.98
N ILE A 225 -12.76 -10.96 -7.35
CA ILE A 225 -13.20 -10.20 -8.53
C ILE A 225 -13.32 -8.72 -8.21
N GLU A 226 -13.79 -8.39 -7.00
CA GLU A 226 -13.86 -7.02 -6.51
C GLU A 226 -12.47 -6.41 -6.39
N ARG A 227 -11.47 -7.16 -5.88
CA ARG A 227 -10.06 -6.72 -5.86
C ARG A 227 -9.52 -6.39 -7.24
N PHE A 228 -9.83 -7.22 -8.24
CA PHE A 228 -9.41 -6.99 -9.62
C PHE A 228 -10.07 -5.74 -10.20
N PHE A 229 -11.39 -5.62 -10.07
CA PHE A 229 -12.15 -4.47 -10.56
C PHE A 229 -11.67 -3.17 -9.91
N ASP A 230 -11.46 -3.18 -8.60
CA ASP A 230 -11.02 -2.02 -7.82
C ASP A 230 -9.62 -1.55 -8.18
N GLY A 231 -8.73 -2.47 -8.54
CA GLY A 231 -7.43 -2.12 -9.12
C GLY A 231 -7.59 -1.35 -10.44
N VAL A 232 -8.43 -1.83 -11.34
CA VAL A 232 -8.71 -1.16 -12.63
C VAL A 232 -9.41 0.19 -12.41
N PHE A 233 -10.39 0.23 -11.50
CA PHE A 233 -11.11 1.44 -11.13
C PHE A 233 -10.15 2.49 -10.55
N THR A 234 -9.25 2.09 -9.65
CA THR A 234 -8.25 2.98 -9.06
C THR A 234 -7.29 3.53 -10.11
N VAL A 235 -6.84 2.72 -11.07
CA VAL A 235 -6.04 3.23 -12.21
C VAL A 235 -6.79 4.29 -13.00
N ALA A 236 -8.08 4.09 -13.27
CA ALA A 236 -8.91 5.05 -13.97
C ALA A 236 -9.17 6.33 -13.14
N LEU A 237 -9.33 6.20 -11.82
CA LEU A 237 -9.44 7.33 -10.90
C LEU A 237 -8.16 8.18 -10.87
N LEU A 238 -7.00 7.52 -10.84
CA LEU A 238 -5.69 8.19 -10.86
C LEU A 238 -5.39 8.82 -12.22
N TYR A 239 -5.85 8.20 -13.31
CA TYR A 239 -5.78 8.81 -14.65
C TYR A 239 -6.51 10.15 -14.69
N ASP A 240 -7.75 10.19 -14.21
CA ASP A 240 -8.55 11.41 -14.14
C ASP A 240 -7.92 12.47 -13.22
N TYR A 241 -7.31 12.04 -12.11
CA TYR A 241 -6.56 12.92 -11.22
C TYR A 241 -5.37 13.57 -11.93
N ILE A 242 -4.52 12.78 -12.60
CA ILE A 242 -3.29 13.29 -13.25
C ILE A 242 -3.62 14.23 -14.40
N ILE A 243 -4.69 14.00 -15.16
CA ILE A 243 -5.10 14.93 -16.22
C ILE A 243 -5.47 16.31 -15.65
N LYS A 244 -6.13 16.33 -14.49
CA LYS A 244 -6.63 17.54 -13.84
C LYS A 244 -5.58 18.24 -12.97
N VAL A 245 -4.48 17.56 -12.62
CA VAL A 245 -3.46 18.13 -11.74
C VAL A 245 -2.84 19.38 -12.38
N GLU A 246 -2.76 20.45 -11.61
CA GLU A 246 -2.07 21.68 -12.00
C GLU A 246 -0.63 21.66 -11.50
N GLU A 247 0.28 22.22 -12.29
CA GLU A 247 1.68 22.34 -11.90
C GLU A 247 1.83 23.43 -10.84
N SER A 248 2.58 23.14 -9.78
CA SER A 248 2.93 24.16 -8.79
C SER A 248 3.80 25.22 -9.45
N LYS A 249 3.47 26.49 -9.24
CA LYS A 249 4.32 27.63 -9.64
C LYS A 249 5.37 27.98 -8.57
N ASP A 250 5.24 27.38 -7.39
CA ASP A 250 6.18 27.54 -6.29
C ASP A 250 7.05 26.28 -6.18
N PHE A 251 8.32 26.42 -6.55
CA PHE A 251 9.36 25.40 -6.42
C PHE A 251 10.32 25.71 -5.27
N SER A 252 9.98 26.63 -4.37
CA SER A 252 10.82 26.93 -3.22
C SER A 252 10.97 25.68 -2.35
N GLN A 253 12.17 25.09 -2.34
CA GLN A 253 12.51 24.03 -1.42
C GLN A 253 12.49 24.63 0.00
N LYS A 254 11.42 24.36 0.74
CA LYS A 254 11.37 24.60 2.18
C LYS A 254 12.04 23.42 2.89
N SER A 255 13.32 23.15 2.61
CA SER A 255 14.06 22.18 3.40
C SER A 255 14.42 22.84 4.74
N ARG A 256 13.57 22.62 5.74
CA ARG A 256 13.97 22.81 7.13
C ARG A 256 14.51 21.48 7.61
N TYR A 257 15.83 21.39 7.72
CA TYR A 257 16.45 20.28 8.42
C TYR A 257 16.29 20.52 9.93
N GLU A 258 15.26 19.92 10.50
CA GLU A 258 15.11 19.79 11.95
C GLU A 258 15.61 18.38 12.30
N GLU A 259 16.67 18.28 13.11
CA GLU A 259 17.19 16.99 13.55
C GLU A 259 16.21 16.35 14.51
N ASN A 260 15.39 15.43 13.99
CA ASN A 260 14.46 14.63 14.77
C ASN A 260 15.05 13.24 15.01
N GLU A 261 15.02 12.78 16.25
CA GLU A 261 15.51 11.45 16.63
C GLU A 261 14.59 10.34 16.10
N LEU A 262 13.28 10.59 16.07
CA LEU A 262 12.26 9.67 15.58
C LEU A 262 11.57 10.23 14.33
N ALA A 263 11.39 9.39 13.32
CA ALA A 263 10.61 9.73 12.13
C ALA A 263 9.78 8.54 11.63
N VAL A 264 8.69 8.86 10.94
CA VAL A 264 7.86 7.90 10.21
C VAL A 264 7.37 8.52 8.91
N GLY A 265 7.41 7.75 7.83
CA GLY A 265 6.78 8.08 6.56
C GLY A 265 5.78 6.99 6.19
N ALA A 266 4.55 7.37 5.85
CA ALA A 266 3.49 6.42 5.52
C ALA A 266 2.79 6.83 4.22
N HIS A 267 2.61 5.86 3.32
CA HIS A 267 2.02 6.06 2.01
C HIS A 267 1.38 4.74 1.53
N ASP A 268 0.30 4.82 0.78
CA ASP A 268 -0.20 3.64 0.08
C ASP A 268 0.62 3.38 -1.18
N ALA A 269 1.49 2.37 -1.14
CA ALA A 269 2.12 1.81 -2.34
C ALA A 269 1.05 1.18 -3.27
N PRO A 270 1.37 0.82 -4.53
CA PRO A 270 0.37 0.31 -5.49
C PRO A 270 -0.50 -0.84 -4.99
N ARG A 271 -0.03 -1.64 -4.03
CA ARG A 271 -0.77 -2.79 -3.48
C ARG A 271 -1.37 -2.56 -2.08
N GLY A 272 -1.24 -1.35 -1.52
CA GLY A 272 -1.78 -1.00 -0.21
C GLY A 272 -0.77 -0.29 0.69
N ASP A 273 -1.01 -0.33 1.99
CA ASP A 273 -0.29 0.41 3.01
C ASP A 273 1.22 0.12 3.04
N ASN A 274 2.02 1.16 3.17
CA ASN A 274 3.45 1.05 3.33
C ASN A 274 3.93 2.15 4.28
N ALA A 275 4.69 1.75 5.29
CA ALA A 275 5.27 2.71 6.22
C ALA A 275 6.70 2.35 6.59
N HIS A 276 7.48 3.39 6.79
CA HIS A 276 8.90 3.36 7.09
C HIS A 276 9.13 4.13 8.38
N TRP A 277 9.77 3.51 9.35
CA TRP A 277 10.09 4.07 10.66
C TRP A 277 11.59 4.17 10.81
N ILE A 278 12.05 5.32 11.30
CA ILE A 278 13.47 5.64 11.44
C ILE A 278 13.73 6.10 12.88
N ILE A 279 14.84 5.62 13.44
CA ILE A 279 15.50 6.21 14.61
C ILE A 279 16.88 6.64 14.16
N GLN A 280 17.26 7.89 14.42
CA GLN A 280 18.54 8.46 14.03
C GLN A 280 19.12 9.35 15.13
N LYS A 281 20.44 9.49 15.16
CA LYS A 281 21.14 10.37 16.10
C LYS A 281 22.43 10.90 15.49
N GLY A 282 22.64 12.21 15.50
CA GLY A 282 23.84 12.82 14.93
C GLY A 282 23.98 12.54 13.43
N GLY A 283 22.87 12.50 12.69
CA GLY A 283 22.84 12.13 11.27
C GLY A 283 23.09 10.64 10.95
N ILE A 284 23.22 9.77 11.96
CA ILE A 284 23.40 8.33 11.78
C ILE A 284 22.08 7.61 12.00
N ILE A 285 21.65 6.78 11.05
CA ILE A 285 20.49 5.90 11.20
C ILE A 285 20.84 4.78 12.18
N LEU A 286 20.21 4.80 13.35
CA LEU A 286 20.36 3.77 14.38
C LEU A 286 19.42 2.58 14.11
N ARG A 287 18.22 2.85 13.59
CA ARG A 287 17.22 1.82 13.27
C ARG A 287 16.37 2.25 12.09
N TYR A 288 16.10 1.34 11.17
CA TYR A 288 15.20 1.54 10.05
C TYR A 288 14.29 0.33 9.89
N ARG A 289 12.97 0.54 9.91
CA ARG A 289 11.98 -0.54 9.81
C ARG A 289 10.94 -0.21 8.76
N ILE A 290 10.55 -1.24 8.02
CA ILE A 290 9.52 -1.15 6.99
C ILE A 290 8.44 -2.17 7.35
N ILE A 291 7.19 -1.75 7.22
CA ILE A 291 6.03 -2.63 7.17
C ILE A 291 5.38 -2.38 5.83
N THR A 292 5.23 -3.44 5.06
CA THR A 292 4.57 -3.41 3.77
C THR A 292 3.20 -4.05 3.85
N LEU A 293 2.38 -3.69 2.87
CA LEU A 293 1.14 -4.35 2.53
C LEU A 293 1.24 -5.88 2.44
N THR A 294 2.38 -6.44 2.02
CA THR A 294 2.49 -7.90 1.84
C THR A 294 2.65 -8.54 3.21
N ASP A 295 3.42 -7.91 4.11
CA ASP A 295 3.50 -8.34 5.51
C ASP A 295 2.11 -8.40 6.16
N ARG A 296 1.25 -7.41 5.85
CA ARG A 296 -0.11 -7.35 6.37
C ARG A 296 -1.05 -8.37 5.72
N ASN A 297 -1.16 -8.38 4.40
CA ASN A 297 -2.10 -9.26 3.68
C ASN A 297 -1.73 -10.76 3.84
N PHE A 298 -0.44 -11.07 3.96
CA PHE A 298 0.09 -12.42 4.15
C PHE A 298 0.54 -12.71 5.59
N SER A 299 0.06 -11.93 6.57
CA SER A 299 0.31 -12.22 7.97
C SER A 299 -0.16 -13.64 8.32
N SER A 300 0.71 -14.43 8.95
CA SER A 300 0.39 -15.79 9.38
C SER A 300 -0.66 -15.82 10.51
N ASN A 301 -1.28 -16.98 10.71
CA ASN A 301 -2.23 -17.25 11.80
C ASN A 301 -3.54 -16.45 11.71
N GLY A 302 -4.22 -16.56 10.56
CA GLY A 302 -5.52 -15.96 10.29
C GLY A 302 -5.44 -14.62 9.56
N GLY A 303 -4.41 -14.40 8.74
CA GLY A 303 -4.31 -13.20 7.91
C GLY A 303 -5.36 -13.13 6.79
N PRO A 304 -5.48 -11.97 6.12
CA PRO A 304 -6.46 -11.76 5.06
C PRO A 304 -6.45 -12.81 3.95
N VAL A 305 -5.27 -13.21 3.49
CA VAL A 305 -5.13 -14.26 2.45
C VAL A 305 -5.59 -15.62 2.97
N GLU A 306 -5.16 -16.03 4.17
CA GLU A 306 -5.58 -17.30 4.77
C GLU A 306 -7.10 -17.34 4.98
N LYS A 307 -7.69 -16.26 5.50
CA LYS A 307 -9.14 -16.10 5.63
C LYS A 307 -9.88 -16.24 4.30
N SER A 308 -9.27 -15.80 3.21
CA SER A 308 -9.84 -15.88 1.86
C SER A 308 -9.80 -17.30 1.29
N ILE A 309 -8.78 -18.08 1.64
CA ILE A 309 -8.59 -19.46 1.16
C ILE A 309 -9.44 -20.45 1.98
N VAL A 310 -9.41 -20.34 3.31
CA VAL A 310 -10.08 -21.32 4.19
C VAL A 310 -11.59 -21.29 3.97
N GLY A 311 -12.16 -22.42 3.55
CA GLY A 311 -13.59 -22.53 3.23
C GLY A 311 -13.99 -21.92 1.88
N HIS A 312 -13.04 -21.56 1.02
CA HIS A 312 -13.33 -21.16 -0.36
C HIS A 312 -13.84 -22.36 -1.17
N ARG A 313 -14.86 -22.14 -2.01
CA ARG A 313 -15.40 -23.17 -2.90
C ARG A 313 -14.38 -23.56 -3.96
N ILE A 314 -14.25 -24.84 -4.25
CA ILE A 314 -13.48 -25.35 -5.40
C ILE A 314 -14.40 -25.35 -6.62
N THR A 315 -14.00 -24.66 -7.68
CA THR A 315 -14.70 -24.50 -8.96
C THR A 315 -14.07 -25.30 -10.09
N GLU A 316 -12.91 -25.90 -9.85
CA GLU A 316 -12.22 -26.75 -10.82
C GLU A 316 -13.00 -28.04 -11.10
N GLU A 317 -13.30 -28.28 -12.38
CA GLU A 317 -14.01 -29.49 -12.87
C GLU A 317 -13.06 -30.51 -13.52
N ASN A 318 -11.77 -30.42 -13.21
CA ASN A 318 -10.73 -31.32 -13.75
C ASN A 318 -10.67 -32.64 -12.97
N GLU A 319 -10.16 -33.71 -13.61
CA GLU A 319 -9.92 -35.02 -12.97
C GLU A 319 -8.99 -34.91 -11.74
N LYS A 320 -8.10 -33.92 -11.75
CA LYS A 320 -7.25 -33.54 -10.62
C LYS A 320 -7.38 -32.05 -10.34
N ILE A 321 -7.49 -31.71 -9.06
CA ILE A 321 -7.48 -30.32 -8.59
C ILE A 321 -6.05 -29.79 -8.71
N GLU A 322 -5.85 -28.73 -9.48
CA GLU A 322 -4.56 -28.09 -9.71
C GLU A 322 -4.31 -26.91 -8.74
N GLY A 323 -5.34 -26.50 -8.00
CA GLY A 323 -5.27 -25.40 -7.03
C GLY A 323 -5.43 -24.02 -7.66
N LEU A 324 -6.08 -23.95 -8.83
CA LEU A 324 -6.36 -22.72 -9.55
C LEU A 324 -7.13 -21.71 -8.70
N ASP A 325 -8.11 -22.15 -7.90
CA ASP A 325 -8.89 -21.25 -7.06
C ASP A 325 -8.06 -20.63 -5.94
N ALA A 326 -7.17 -21.42 -5.30
CA ALA A 326 -6.22 -20.89 -4.34
C ALA A 326 -5.25 -19.89 -5.01
N LEU A 327 -4.78 -20.19 -6.22
CA LEU A 327 -3.94 -19.30 -7.02
C LEU A 327 -4.66 -17.99 -7.40
N ARG A 328 -5.96 -18.04 -7.72
CA ARG A 328 -6.78 -16.84 -7.98
C ARG A 328 -6.87 -15.97 -6.74
N VAL A 329 -7.14 -16.58 -5.58
CA VAL A 329 -7.16 -15.87 -4.29
C VAL A 329 -5.82 -15.22 -4.01
N ILE A 330 -4.72 -15.97 -4.00
CA ILE A 330 -3.38 -15.44 -3.70
C ILE A 330 -2.99 -14.30 -4.64
N ARG A 331 -3.27 -14.44 -5.95
CA ARG A 331 -2.93 -13.41 -6.95
C ARG A 331 -3.80 -12.16 -6.85
N SER A 332 -5.03 -12.26 -6.33
CA SER A 332 -5.90 -11.09 -6.12
C SER A 332 -5.34 -10.10 -5.09
N PHE A 333 -4.43 -10.55 -4.22
CA PHE A 333 -3.71 -9.69 -3.27
C PHE A 333 -2.42 -9.10 -3.83
N ASP A 334 -2.07 -9.40 -5.10
CA ASP A 334 -0.84 -8.96 -5.77
C ASP A 334 0.42 -9.16 -4.90
N SER A 335 0.67 -10.41 -4.49
CA SER A 335 1.76 -10.76 -3.57
C SER A 335 3.15 -10.33 -4.08
N CYS A 336 3.94 -9.65 -3.23
CA CYS A 336 5.34 -9.30 -3.51
C CYS A 336 6.27 -9.89 -2.43
N SER A 337 6.88 -11.05 -2.70
CA SER A 337 7.78 -11.73 -1.74
C SER A 337 9.01 -10.89 -1.37
N ALA A 338 9.60 -10.18 -2.34
CA ALA A 338 10.72 -9.27 -2.11
C ALA A 338 10.33 -8.12 -1.15
N CYS A 339 9.09 -7.64 -1.26
CA CYS A 339 8.55 -6.59 -0.40
C CYS A 339 8.27 -7.07 1.02
N ALA A 340 8.02 -8.36 1.25
CA ALA A 340 7.79 -8.87 2.60
C ALA A 340 9.11 -9.15 3.33
N VAL A 341 10.03 -9.84 2.65
CA VAL A 341 11.18 -10.46 3.32
C VAL A 341 12.41 -9.54 3.36
N HIS A 342 12.59 -8.67 2.37
CA HIS A 342 13.71 -7.72 2.28
C HIS A 342 15.11 -8.36 2.42
N ILE A 343 15.32 -9.57 1.91
CA ILE A 343 16.62 -10.27 1.95
C ILE A 343 17.38 -10.08 0.65
N ILE A 344 18.69 -9.85 0.76
CA ILE A 344 19.65 -9.90 -0.34
C ILE A 344 20.75 -10.92 -0.04
N THR A 345 21.33 -11.50 -1.08
CA THR A 345 22.53 -12.32 -0.96
C THR A 345 23.73 -11.52 -1.47
N LEU A 346 24.68 -11.21 -0.59
CA LEU A 346 25.94 -10.55 -0.94
C LEU A 346 27.08 -11.55 -0.75
N SER A 347 27.71 -11.98 -1.86
CA SER A 347 28.95 -12.78 -1.83
C SER A 347 28.89 -13.99 -0.88
N ASN A 348 27.86 -14.83 -1.01
CA ASN A 348 27.52 -16.00 -0.17
C ASN A 348 27.03 -15.70 1.27
N ASN A 349 26.86 -14.44 1.64
CA ASN A 349 26.18 -14.06 2.89
C ASN A 349 24.74 -13.64 2.61
N ILE A 350 23.80 -14.25 3.32
CA ILE A 350 22.39 -13.82 3.32
C ILE A 350 22.30 -12.64 4.28
N VAL A 351 22.04 -11.45 3.75
CA VAL A 351 21.86 -10.22 4.52
C VAL A 351 20.42 -9.79 4.38
N LYS A 352 19.69 -9.75 5.50
CA LYS A 352 18.40 -9.07 5.51
C LYS A 352 18.65 -7.58 5.54
N LEU A 353 18.24 -6.87 4.49
CA LEU A 353 18.15 -5.42 4.53
C LEU A 353 17.03 -5.11 5.51
N LEU A 354 17.33 -4.34 6.55
CA LEU A 354 16.46 -3.83 7.65
C LEU A 354 16.58 -4.56 8.98
#